data_AF-F0YCU9-F1
#
_entry.id   AF-F0YCU9-F1
#
_cell.length_a   1.000
_cell.length_b   1.000
_cell.length_c   1.000
_cell.angle_alpha   90.00
_cell.angle_beta   90.00
_cell.angle_gamma   90.00
#
_symmetry.space_group_name_H-M   'P 1'
#
loop_
_entity.id
_entity.type
_entity.pdbx_description
1 polymer ?
#
loop_
_entity_poly.entity_id
_entity_poly.type
_entity_poly.pdbx_seq_one_letter_code
_entity_poly.pdbx_strand_id
1 'polypeptide(L)' 'IECACSGVMACSTCHVVVDAADFDRVGEPCDAELDMLDLAFDPQPTSRLGCQLTLTRDLDGLRLAIPDDAHNLMDD' A
#
# COMPACT_ATOMS: atom_id res chain seq x y z
N ILE A 1 8.60 -5.98 0.78
CA ILE A 1 7.63 -5.40 1.75
C ILE A 1 8.24 -5.54 3.15
N GLU A 2 8.34 -4.43 3.88
CA GLU A 2 9.05 -4.42 5.18
C GLU A 2 8.09 -4.15 6.33
N CYS A 3 7.15 -3.21 6.15
CA CYS A 3 6.19 -2.79 7.18
C CYS A 3 6.89 -2.31 8.47
N ALA A 4 7.84 -1.39 8.33
CA ALA A 4 8.72 -0.91 9.40
C ALA A 4 7.95 -0.35 10.62
N CYS A 5 6.84 0.37 10.39
CA CYS A 5 6.01 0.89 11.47
C CYS A 5 5.08 -0.16 12.14
N SER A 6 5.14 -1.43 11.74
CA SER A 6 4.25 -2.49 12.25
C SER A 6 2.76 -2.22 12.02
N GLY A 7 2.42 -1.58 10.90
CA GLY A 7 1.02 -1.41 10.46
C GLY A 7 0.27 -0.25 11.13
N VAL A 8 0.95 0.65 11.85
CA VAL A 8 0.32 1.79 12.51
C VAL A 8 0.19 3.03 11.63
N MET A 9 0.29 2.88 10.30
CA MET A 9 0.19 3.98 9.32
C MET A 9 1.17 5.13 9.61
N ALA A 10 2.44 4.80 9.87
CA ALA A 10 3.50 5.78 10.12
C ALA A 10 4.72 5.61 9.19
N CYS A 11 4.60 4.78 8.14
CA CYS A 11 5.60 4.63 7.08
C CYS A 11 4.94 4.18 5.78
N SER A 12 5.67 4.26 4.66
CA SER A 12 5.25 3.78 3.34
C SER A 12 5.88 2.44 2.92
N THR A 13 6.67 1.78 3.77
CA THR A 13 7.42 0.55 3.40
C THR A 13 6.56 -0.73 3.24
N CYS A 14 5.25 -0.58 3.38
CA CYS A 14 4.25 -1.60 3.05
C CYS A 14 3.48 -1.30 1.76
N HIS A 15 3.94 -0.32 0.98
CA HIS A 15 3.36 0.07 -0.30
C HIS A 15 3.25 -1.13 -1.24
N VAL A 16 2.07 -1.26 -1.82
CA VAL A 16 1.73 -2.18 -2.90
C VAL A 16 0.94 -1.43 -3.96
N VAL A 17 1.01 -1.90 -5.20
CA VAL A 17 0.18 -1.40 -6.30
C VAL A 17 -0.89 -2.44 -6.60
N VAL A 18 -2.16 -2.05 -6.49
CA VAL A 18 -3.30 -2.93 -6.80
C VAL A 18 -3.50 -2.96 -8.32
N ASP A 19 -3.80 -4.14 -8.87
CA ASP A 19 -4.21 -4.25 -10.28
C ASP A 19 -5.44 -3.36 -10.53
N ALA A 20 -5.44 -2.62 -11.63
CA ALA A 20 -6.54 -1.70 -11.96
C ALA A 20 -7.90 -2.39 -12.04
N ALA A 21 -7.94 -3.68 -12.43
CA ALA A 21 -9.18 -4.46 -12.46
C ALA A 21 -9.73 -4.79 -11.07
N ASP A 22 -8.88 -4.73 -10.03
CA ASP A 22 -9.23 -5.07 -8.66
C ASP A 22 -9.38 -3.85 -7.73
N PHE A 23 -8.96 -2.65 -8.16
CA PHE A 23 -8.89 -1.47 -7.29
C PHE A 23 -10.25 -1.10 -6.68
N ASP A 24 -11.33 -1.12 -7.47
CA ASP A 24 -12.68 -0.83 -6.98
C ASP A 24 -13.16 -1.82 -5.89
N ARG A 25 -12.65 -3.06 -5.91
CA ARG A 25 -12.97 -4.08 -4.89
C ARG A 25 -12.26 -3.80 -3.57
N VAL A 26 -11.05 -3.23 -3.65
CA VAL A 26 -10.17 -2.92 -2.51
C VAL A 26 -10.54 -1.58 -1.87
N GLY A 27 -11.10 -0.66 -2.66
CA GLY A 27 -11.50 0.67 -2.24
C GLY A 27 -10.35 1.67 -2.22
N GLU A 28 -10.71 2.95 -2.09
CA GLU A 28 -9.76 4.06 -2.06
C GLU A 28 -9.04 4.15 -0.70
N PRO A 29 -7.77 4.60 -0.69
CA PRO A 29 -7.08 4.96 0.55
C PRO A 29 -7.78 6.13 1.26
N CYS A 30 -7.68 6.21 2.58
CA CYS A 30 -8.11 7.39 3.31
C CYS A 30 -7.09 8.54 3.20
N ASP A 31 -7.46 9.76 3.57
CA ASP A 31 -6.58 10.94 3.50
C ASP A 31 -5.23 10.73 4.20
N ALA A 32 -5.24 10.14 5.40
CA ALA A 32 -4.00 9.85 6.13
C ALA A 32 -3.14 8.76 5.46
N GLU A 33 -3.76 7.82 4.75
CA GLU A 33 -3.05 6.81 3.95
C GLU A 33 -2.45 7.45 2.69
N LEU A 34 -3.16 8.38 2.04
CA LEU A 34 -2.67 9.16 0.91
C LEU A 34 -1.44 9.99 1.28
N ASP A 35 -1.46 10.67 2.43
CA ASP A 35 -0.32 11.45 2.93
C ASP A 35 0.95 10.57 3.08
N MET A 36 0.79 9.30 3.43
CA MET A 36 1.91 8.36 3.52
C MET A 36 2.33 7.81 2.15
N LEU A 37 1.38 7.58 1.24
CA LEU A 37 1.67 7.14 -0.12
C LEU A 37 2.42 8.20 -0.94
N ASP A 38 2.25 9.49 -0.63
CA ASP A 38 3.07 10.57 -1.22
C ASP A 38 4.56 10.43 -0.91
N LEU A 39 4.91 9.70 0.17
CA LEU A 39 6.28 9.39 0.57
C LEU A 39 6.74 8.01 0.07
N ALA A 40 5.92 7.29 -0.70
CA ALA A 40 6.26 5.97 -1.20
C ALA A 40 7.22 6.04 -2.41
N PHE A 41 7.84 4.92 -2.73
CA PHE A 41 8.65 4.79 -3.93
C PHE A 41 7.74 4.55 -5.14
N ASP A 42 7.80 5.44 -6.14
CA ASP A 42 7.01 5.38 -7.38
C ASP A 42 5.48 5.14 -7.13
N PRO A 43 4.80 6.04 -6.40
CA PRO A 43 3.37 5.88 -6.13
C PRO A 43 2.54 5.99 -7.41
N GLN A 44 1.70 5.00 -7.62
CA GLN A 44 0.72 4.94 -8.71
C GLN A 44 -0.71 5.26 -8.22
N PRO A 45 -1.65 5.62 -9.11
CA PRO A 45 -3.04 5.90 -8.72
C PRO A 45 -3.76 4.76 -7.99
N THR A 46 -3.35 3.51 -8.22
CA THR A 46 -3.91 2.33 -7.55
C THR A 46 -3.05 1.82 -6.39
N SER A 47 -2.16 2.68 -5.87
CA SER A 47 -1.33 2.34 -4.71
C SER A 47 -2.15 2.26 -3.43
N ARG A 48 -1.77 1.32 -2.57
CA ARG A 48 -2.30 1.17 -1.21
C ARG A 48 -1.17 0.86 -0.25
N LEU A 49 -1.36 1.18 1.02
CA LEU A 49 -0.56 0.62 2.11
C LEU A 49 -1.10 -0.77 2.40
N GLY A 50 -0.33 -1.81 2.06
CA GLY A 50 -0.75 -3.20 2.21
C GLY A 50 -1.17 -3.56 3.65
N CYS A 51 -0.62 -2.87 4.65
CA CYS A 51 -1.00 -3.08 6.06
C CYS A 51 -2.39 -2.53 6.43
N GLN A 52 -2.99 -1.67 5.60
CA GLN A 52 -4.32 -1.11 5.79
C GLN A 52 -5.41 -1.88 5.02
N LEU A 53 -5.01 -2.85 4.19
CA LEU A 53 -5.94 -3.68 3.44
C LEU A 53 -6.57 -4.74 4.35
N THR A 54 -7.90 -4.69 4.48
CA THR A 54 -8.67 -5.74 5.15
C THR A 54 -9.07 -6.80 4.14
N LEU A 55 -8.48 -8.00 4.25
CA LEU A 55 -8.81 -9.11 3.35
C LEU A 55 -10.20 -9.67 3.66
N THR A 56 -11.04 -9.73 2.64
CA THR A 56 -12.37 -10.35 2.69
C THR A 56 -12.47 -11.46 1.66
N ARG A 57 -13.53 -12.28 1.72
CA ARG A 57 -13.77 -13.33 0.71
C ARG A 57 -14.00 -12.76 -0.69
N ASP A 58 -14.52 -11.54 -0.77
CA ASP A 58 -14.77 -10.85 -2.03
C ASP A 58 -13.48 -10.38 -2.71
N LEU A 59 -12.32 -10.52 -2.05
CA LEU A 59 -10.98 -10.26 -2.60
C LEU A 59 -10.25 -11.54 -3.02
N ASP A 60 -10.93 -12.68 -3.10
CA ASP A 60 -10.30 -13.89 -3.63
C ASP A 60 -9.76 -13.64 -5.06
N GLY A 61 -8.53 -14.06 -5.30
CA GLY A 61 -7.80 -13.81 -6.54
C GLY A 61 -7.21 -12.40 -6.73
N LEU A 62 -7.25 -11.53 -5.70
CA LEU A 62 -6.66 -10.19 -5.73
C LEU A 62 -5.20 -10.20 -6.22
N ARG A 63 -4.88 -9.33 -7.19
CA ARG A 63 -3.53 -9.16 -7.71
C ARG A 63 -2.90 -7.86 -7.20
N LEU A 64 -1.69 -7.99 -6.66
CA LEU A 64 -0.88 -6.90 -6.16
C LEU A 64 0.52 -7.00 -6.77
N ALA A 65 1.13 -5.85 -7.06
CA ALA A 65 2.55 -5.73 -7.36
C ALA A 65 3.28 -5.10 -6.17
N ILE A 66 4.48 -5.59 -5.90
CA ILE A 66 5.40 -4.98 -4.93
C ILE A 66 6.35 -4.10 -5.75
N PRO A 67 6.46 -2.80 -5.46
CA PRO A 67 7.44 -1.93 -6.11
C PRO A 67 8.87 -2.44 -5.93
N ASP A 68 9.77 -2.04 -6.84
CA ASP A 68 11.16 -2.53 -6.85
C ASP A 68 11.98 -2.07 -5.62
N ASP A 69 11.55 -1.01 -4.95
CA ASP A 69 12.20 -0.46 -3.76
C ASP A 69 11.15 0.07 -2.77
N ALA A 70 11.58 0.37 -1.54
CA ALA A 70 10.76 0.99 -0.50
C ALA A 70 11.49 2.18 0.11
N HIS A 71 10.79 3.29 0.31
CA HIS A 71 11.36 4.46 0.99
C HIS A 71 11.38 4.23 2.51
N ASN A 72 12.43 3.59 3.03
CA ASN A 72 12.59 3.37 4.46
C ASN A 72 13.40 4.50 5.12
N LEU A 73 12.70 5.47 5.73
CA LEU A 73 13.29 6.58 6.48
C LEU A 73 13.96 6.17 7.81
N MET A 74 13.88 4.89 8.19
CA MET A 74 14.44 4.38 9.45
C MET A 74 15.83 3.74 9.29
N ASP A 75 16.32 3.61 8.05
CA ASP A 75 17.60 2.96 7.74
C ASP A 75 18.77 3.96 7.61
N ASP A 76 18.53 5.26 7.86
CA ASP A 76 19.55 6.33 7.91
C ASP A 76 20.13 6.56 9.32
#